data_AF-A0A917Y4R2-F1
#
_entry.id   AF-A0A917Y4R2-F1
#
_cell.length_a   1.000
_cell.length_b   1.000
_cell.length_c   1.000
_cell.angle_alpha   90.00
_cell.angle_beta   90.00
_cell.angle_gamma   90.00
#
_symmetry.space_group_name_H-M   'P 1'
#
loop_
_entity.id
_entity.type
_entity.pdbx_description
1 polymer ?
#
loop_
_entity_poly.entity_id
_entity_poly.type
_entity_poly.pdbx_seq_one_letter_code
_entity_poly.pdbx_strand_id
1 'polypeptide(L)'
;MGILSRFTTLMKANINSRIDRSRDPEKVIEKTLRDVNLDLRTIQSEVNALEADVRRAKRAVDECEMEIRKLERYRERAADRIETQAAGFLDDQEHLESKKLELVAKYNRLLIEARQMRLLEEKLTLDVRQLEARSRMIKEKSALLNQKQKINSGNPSITSGFMSYEEELNFKLDEAEALEQLRNKPAPIDSIDEEIAKLTTNRSETSNE
;
A
#
# COMPACT_ATOMS: atom_id res chain seq x y z
N MET A 1 -15.87 9.68 -3.78
CA MET A 1 -15.08 9.20 -2.62
C MET A 1 -14.16 8.10 -3.11
N GLY A 2 -12.86 8.41 -3.32
CA GLY A 2 -11.91 7.45 -3.89
C GLY A 2 -11.48 6.35 -2.90
N ILE A 3 -10.80 5.32 -3.41
CA ILE A 3 -10.23 4.21 -2.62
C ILE A 3 -9.34 4.73 -1.48
N LEU A 4 -8.56 5.78 -1.71
CA LEU A 4 -7.75 6.46 -0.69
C LEU A 4 -8.59 7.08 0.45
N SER A 5 -9.81 7.54 0.16
CA SER A 5 -10.74 8.09 1.15
C SER A 5 -11.39 6.98 1.99
N ARG A 6 -11.74 5.85 1.37
CA ARG A 6 -12.18 4.64 2.10
C ARG A 6 -11.05 4.09 2.96
N PHE A 7 -9.83 4.07 2.45
CA PHE A 7 -8.63 3.66 3.18
C PHE A 7 -8.37 4.56 4.39
N THR A 8 -8.27 5.87 4.21
CA THR A 8 -8.05 6.81 5.34
C THR A 8 -9.17 6.71 6.37
N THR A 9 -10.40 6.42 5.94
CA THR A 9 -11.52 6.17 6.84
C THR A 9 -11.37 4.84 7.58
N LEU A 10 -10.94 3.76 6.92
CA LEU A 10 -10.66 2.46 7.55
C LEU A 10 -9.46 2.51 8.50
N MET A 11 -8.44 3.31 8.17
CA MET A 11 -7.26 3.59 8.98
C MET A 11 -7.56 4.41 10.23
N LYS A 12 -8.27 5.54 10.04
CA LYS A 12 -8.64 6.45 11.13
C LYS A 12 -9.76 5.89 11.99
N ALA A 13 -10.64 5.08 11.40
CA ALA A 13 -11.53 4.27 12.20
C ALA A 13 -10.64 3.29 12.95
N ASN A 14 -10.45 3.53 14.24
CA ASN A 14 -9.86 2.58 15.16
C ASN A 14 -10.69 1.28 15.10
N ILE A 15 -10.42 0.42 14.11
CA ILE A 15 -11.18 -0.80 13.79
C ILE A 15 -11.22 -1.67 15.06
N ASN A 16 -10.12 -1.65 15.81
CA ASN A 16 -9.98 -2.23 17.13
C ASN A 16 -11.07 -1.74 18.10
N SER A 17 -11.26 -0.43 18.26
CA SER A 17 -12.33 0.12 19.12
C SER A 17 -13.76 -0.19 18.64
N ARG A 18 -13.97 -0.35 17.33
CA ARG A 18 -15.28 -0.77 16.78
C ARG A 18 -15.55 -2.25 17.02
N ILE A 19 -14.52 -3.09 16.96
CA ILE A 19 -14.62 -4.52 17.29
C ILE A 19 -14.91 -4.69 18.78
N ASP A 20 -14.21 -3.94 19.65
CA ASP A 20 -14.36 -4.06 21.11
C ASP A 20 -15.71 -3.59 21.65
N ARG A 21 -16.36 -2.65 20.94
CA ARG A 21 -17.70 -2.15 21.29
C ARG A 21 -18.83 -2.88 20.56
N SER A 22 -18.51 -3.85 19.70
CA SER A 22 -19.52 -4.58 18.93
C SER A 22 -20.22 -5.62 19.79
N ARG A 23 -21.54 -5.73 19.62
CA ARG A 23 -22.36 -6.80 20.21
C ARG A 23 -22.04 -8.17 19.62
N ASP A 24 -21.47 -8.21 18.41
CA ASP A 24 -21.05 -9.41 17.69
C ASP A 24 -19.70 -9.15 17.01
N PRO A 25 -18.57 -9.29 17.76
CA PRO A 25 -17.25 -8.92 17.28
C PRO A 25 -16.77 -9.82 16.13
N GLU A 26 -17.21 -11.08 16.08
CA GLU A 26 -16.88 -12.03 15.01
C GLU A 26 -17.40 -11.58 13.65
N LYS A 27 -18.70 -11.23 13.57
CA LYS A 27 -19.27 -10.80 12.29
C LYS A 27 -18.69 -9.47 11.83
N VAL A 28 -18.35 -8.57 12.75
CA VAL A 28 -17.74 -7.28 12.42
C VAL A 28 -16.33 -7.46 11.88
N ILE A 29 -15.51 -8.31 12.52
CA ILE A 29 -14.13 -8.56 12.03
C ILE A 29 -14.12 -9.32 10.70
N GLU A 30 -15.02 -10.28 10.49
CA GLU A 30 -15.13 -10.98 9.21
C GLU A 30 -15.61 -10.09 8.08
N LYS A 31 -16.54 -9.16 8.36
CA LYS A 31 -16.98 -8.19 7.37
C LYS A 31 -15.85 -7.23 7.01
N THR A 32 -15.16 -6.67 8.01
CA THR A 32 -14.01 -5.78 7.76
C THR A 32 -12.88 -6.48 7.03
N LEU A 33 -12.55 -7.73 7.38
CA LEU A 33 -11.57 -8.52 6.63
C LEU A 33 -11.95 -8.69 5.16
N ARG A 34 -13.23 -8.98 4.85
CA ARG A 34 -13.68 -9.08 3.46
C ARG A 34 -13.56 -7.76 2.71
N ASP A 35 -14.01 -6.67 3.33
CA ASP A 35 -13.98 -5.34 2.72
C ASP A 35 -12.52 -4.89 2.45
N VAL A 36 -11.62 -5.06 3.41
CA VAL A 36 -10.20 -4.72 3.28
C VAL A 36 -9.49 -5.61 2.25
N ASN A 37 -9.80 -6.90 2.20
CA ASN A 37 -9.23 -7.79 1.18
C ASN A 37 -9.66 -7.43 -0.24
N LEU A 38 -10.91 -6.96 -0.42
CA LEU A 38 -11.39 -6.48 -1.71
C LEU A 38 -10.68 -5.19 -2.13
N ASP A 39 -10.50 -4.27 -1.19
CA ASP A 39 -9.76 -3.03 -1.41
C ASP A 39 -8.29 -3.31 -1.74
N LEU A 40 -7.65 -4.25 -1.04
CA LEU A 40 -6.26 -4.66 -1.30
C LEU A 40 -6.10 -5.20 -2.72
N ARG A 41 -6.98 -6.08 -3.19
CA ARG A 41 -6.95 -6.59 -4.57
C ARG A 41 -7.08 -5.49 -5.62
N THR A 42 -7.94 -4.52 -5.33
CA THR A 42 -8.15 -3.38 -6.22
C THR A 42 -6.89 -2.51 -6.29
N ILE A 43 -6.30 -2.18 -5.14
CA ILE A 43 -5.05 -1.41 -5.05
C ILE A 43 -3.91 -2.15 -5.74
N GLN A 44 -3.79 -3.46 -5.56
CA GLN A 44 -2.81 -4.27 -6.28
C GLN A 44 -2.95 -4.16 -7.80
N SER A 45 -4.18 -4.16 -8.31
CA SER A 45 -4.42 -3.98 -9.74
C SER A 45 -4.02 -2.58 -10.21
N GLU A 46 -4.31 -1.54 -9.42
CA GLU A 46 -3.96 -0.15 -9.72
C GLU A 46 -2.44 0.08 -9.65
N VAL A 47 -1.74 -0.49 -8.67
CA VAL A 47 -0.27 -0.47 -8.56
C VAL A 47 0.35 -1.09 -9.81
N ASN A 48 -0.12 -2.28 -10.22
CA ASN A 48 0.38 -2.95 -11.42
C ASN A 48 0.15 -2.13 -12.70
N ALA A 49 -1.02 -1.47 -12.81
CA ALA A 49 -1.33 -0.59 -13.93
C ALA A 49 -0.42 0.64 -13.94
N LEU A 50 -0.24 1.32 -12.81
CA LEU A 50 0.64 2.47 -12.65
C LEU A 50 2.09 2.11 -12.98
N GLU A 51 2.58 0.95 -12.52
CA GLU A 51 3.92 0.49 -12.87
C GLU A 51 4.10 0.23 -14.36
N ALA A 52 3.06 -0.30 -15.02
CA ALA A 52 3.07 -0.45 -16.47
C ALA A 52 3.16 0.92 -17.16
N ASP A 53 2.47 1.93 -16.65
CA ASP A 53 2.53 3.30 -17.16
C ASP A 53 3.87 3.97 -16.89
N VAL A 54 4.49 3.74 -15.73
CA VAL A 54 5.87 4.17 -15.42
C VAL A 54 6.84 3.54 -16.44
N ARG A 55 6.71 2.24 -16.74
CA ARG A 55 7.54 1.58 -17.75
C ARG A 55 7.33 2.13 -19.16
N ARG A 56 6.09 2.51 -19.51
CA ARG A 56 5.78 3.14 -20.82
C ARG A 56 6.37 4.55 -20.90
N ALA A 57 6.21 5.35 -19.85
CA ALA A 57 6.75 6.70 -19.79
C ALA A 57 8.27 6.70 -19.84
N LYS A 58 8.93 5.75 -19.15
CA LYS A 58 10.38 5.57 -19.24
C LYS A 58 10.83 5.25 -20.67
N ARG A 59 10.15 4.31 -21.35
CA ARG A 59 10.45 4.00 -22.76
C ARG A 59 10.32 5.22 -23.66
N ALA A 60 9.29 6.04 -23.47
CA ALA A 60 9.12 7.28 -24.25
C ALA A 60 10.26 8.29 -24.00
N VAL A 61 10.74 8.41 -22.76
CA VAL A 61 11.94 9.22 -22.44
C VAL A 61 13.17 8.65 -23.15
N ASP A 62 13.42 7.35 -23.03
CA ASP A 62 14.57 6.68 -23.63
C ASP A 62 14.56 6.81 -25.17
N GLU A 63 13.40 6.70 -25.81
CA GLU A 63 13.19 6.91 -27.25
C GLU A 63 13.50 8.35 -27.67
N CYS A 64 12.99 9.34 -26.93
CA CYS A 64 13.26 10.75 -27.20
C CYS A 64 14.76 11.07 -27.05
N GLU A 65 15.42 10.51 -26.05
CA GLU A 65 16.87 10.64 -25.90
C GLU A 65 17.66 9.99 -27.05
N MET A 66 17.19 8.85 -27.56
CA MET A 66 17.80 8.23 -28.74
C MET A 66 17.63 9.11 -29.99
N GLU A 67 16.49 9.77 -30.17
CA GLU A 67 16.26 10.70 -31.27
C GLU A 67 17.19 11.91 -31.20
N ILE A 68 17.32 12.53 -30.01
CA ILE A 68 18.26 13.64 -29.78
C ILE A 68 19.69 13.21 -30.13
N ARG A 69 20.16 12.06 -29.62
CA ARG A 69 21.51 11.55 -29.94
C ARG A 69 21.73 11.26 -31.43
N LYS A 70 20.69 10.87 -32.16
CA LYS A 70 20.79 10.67 -33.62
C LYS A 70 20.93 12.01 -34.34
N LEU A 71 20.15 13.02 -33.93
CA LEU A 71 20.22 14.36 -34.50
C LEU A 71 21.56 15.03 -34.22
N GLU A 72 22.12 14.89 -33.02
CA GLU A 72 23.48 15.37 -32.71
C GLU A 72 24.52 14.83 -33.70
N ARG A 73 24.49 13.52 -33.98
CA ARG A 73 25.39 12.89 -34.96
C ARG A 73 25.16 13.37 -36.40
N TYR A 74 23.90 13.63 -36.77
CA TYR A 74 23.60 14.18 -38.10
C TYR A 74 24.08 15.62 -38.22
N ARG A 75 23.89 16.43 -37.18
CA ARG A 75 24.36 17.81 -37.10
C ARG A 75 25.88 17.88 -37.21
N GLU A 76 26.62 17.05 -36.46
CA GLU A 76 28.08 16.97 -36.54
C GLU A 76 28.54 16.69 -37.98
N ARG A 77 27.91 15.72 -38.66
CA ARG A 77 28.25 15.39 -40.05
C ARG A 77 27.84 16.46 -41.07
N ALA A 78 26.77 17.21 -40.79
CA ALA A 78 26.26 18.26 -41.67
C ALA A 78 27.08 19.55 -41.54
N ALA A 79 27.57 19.86 -40.34
CA ALA A 79 28.44 21.00 -40.07
C ALA A 79 29.74 20.97 -40.91
N ASP A 80 30.24 19.77 -41.22
CA ASP A 80 31.41 19.59 -42.10
C ASP A 80 31.12 19.87 -43.59
N ARG A 81 29.86 20.07 -43.99
CA ARG A 81 29.45 20.15 -45.41
C ARG A 81 28.66 21.41 -45.77
N ILE A 82 27.62 21.76 -45.00
CA ILE A 82 26.68 22.86 -45.33
C ILE A 82 26.15 23.51 -44.04
N GLU A 83 26.49 24.79 -43.83
CA GLU A 83 26.15 25.56 -42.62
C GLU A 83 24.63 25.79 -42.44
N THR A 84 23.87 25.98 -43.53
CA THR A 84 22.42 26.19 -43.47
C THR A 84 21.63 24.95 -43.05
N GLN A 85 22.15 23.75 -43.32
CA GLN A 85 21.56 22.49 -42.82
C GLN A 85 21.79 22.34 -41.32
N ALA A 86 22.93 22.79 -40.79
CA ALA A 86 23.23 22.72 -39.37
C ALA A 86 22.27 23.57 -38.51
N ALA A 87 21.78 24.70 -39.03
CA ALA A 87 20.80 25.55 -38.35
C ALA A 87 19.42 24.86 -38.20
N GLY A 88 18.92 24.17 -39.22
CA GLY A 88 17.65 23.43 -39.12
C GLY A 88 17.70 22.29 -38.09
N PHE A 89 18.85 21.63 -37.95
CA PHE A 89 19.06 20.61 -36.92
C PHE A 89 19.11 21.17 -35.49
N LEU A 90 19.44 22.45 -35.32
CA LEU A 90 19.39 23.13 -34.01
C LEU A 90 17.95 23.36 -33.57
N ASP A 91 17.09 23.86 -34.45
CA ASP A 91 15.66 24.07 -34.16
C ASP A 91 14.97 22.73 -33.83
N ASP A 92 15.25 21.68 -34.60
CA ASP A 92 14.73 20.32 -34.35
C ASP A 92 15.22 19.76 -33.00
N GLN A 93 16.46 20.07 -32.62
CA GLN A 93 17.04 19.66 -31.34
C GLN A 93 16.37 20.37 -30.16
N GLU A 94 16.19 21.69 -30.24
CA GLU A 94 15.52 22.47 -29.18
C GLU A 94 14.08 21.99 -28.94
N HIS A 95 13.36 21.66 -30.01
CA HIS A 95 12.01 21.09 -29.92
C HIS A 95 12.01 19.72 -29.23
N LEU A 96 12.95 18.83 -29.56
CA LEU A 96 13.04 17.51 -28.91
C LEU A 96 13.52 17.60 -27.45
N GLU A 97 14.41 18.52 -27.11
CA GLU A 97 14.81 18.78 -25.73
C GLU A 97 13.63 19.28 -24.90
N SER A 98 12.81 20.17 -25.45
CA SER A 98 11.56 20.62 -24.81
C SER A 98 10.59 19.45 -24.58
N LYS A 99 10.39 18.60 -25.60
CA LYS A 99 9.57 17.38 -25.49
C LYS A 99 10.13 16.40 -24.46
N LYS A 100 11.46 16.25 -24.37
CA LYS A 100 12.11 15.41 -23.36
C LYS A 100 11.79 15.90 -21.95
N LEU A 101 11.83 17.21 -21.69
CA LEU A 101 11.51 17.77 -20.38
C LEU A 101 10.08 17.41 -19.96
N GLU A 102 9.10 17.52 -20.85
CA GLU A 102 7.71 17.13 -20.58
C GLU A 102 7.57 15.63 -20.28
N LEU A 103 8.24 14.78 -21.06
CA LEU A 103 8.23 13.33 -20.87
C LEU A 103 8.87 12.92 -19.54
N VAL A 104 9.98 13.56 -19.17
CA VAL A 104 10.66 13.34 -17.88
C VAL A 104 9.78 13.80 -16.72
N ALA A 105 9.14 14.96 -16.83
CA ALA A 105 8.20 15.44 -15.81
C ALA A 105 7.03 14.47 -15.61
N LYS A 106 6.45 13.96 -16.72
CA LYS A 106 5.40 12.94 -16.67
C LYS A 106 5.88 11.63 -16.04
N TYR A 107 7.06 11.14 -16.43
CA TYR A 107 7.66 9.95 -15.85
C TYR A 107 7.88 10.09 -14.33
N ASN A 108 8.43 11.22 -13.89
CA ASN A 108 8.68 11.49 -12.47
C ASN A 108 7.37 11.54 -11.66
N ARG A 109 6.32 12.19 -12.19
CA ARG A 109 5.00 12.20 -11.55
C ARG A 109 4.45 10.78 -11.37
N LEU A 110 4.46 9.97 -12.43
CA LEU A 110 3.99 8.58 -12.37
C LEU A 110 4.84 7.72 -11.42
N LEU A 111 6.15 7.97 -11.35
CA LEU A 111 7.05 7.25 -10.45
C LEU A 111 6.72 7.54 -8.98
N ILE A 112 6.45 8.80 -8.64
CA ILE A 112 6.04 9.20 -7.29
C ILE A 112 4.70 8.56 -6.93
N GLU A 113 3.72 8.61 -7.84
CA GLU A 113 2.39 8.03 -7.65
C GLU A 113 2.46 6.50 -7.46
N ALA A 114 3.26 5.80 -8.27
CA ALA A 114 3.48 4.36 -8.13
C ALA A 114 4.13 3.99 -6.79
N ARG A 115 5.09 4.80 -6.30
CA ARG A 115 5.71 4.60 -4.98
C ARG A 115 4.70 4.76 -3.84
N GLN A 116 3.87 5.80 -3.89
CA GLN A 116 2.81 6.03 -2.90
C GLN A 116 1.83 4.85 -2.85
N MET A 117 1.40 4.36 -4.00
CA MET A 117 0.46 3.24 -4.09
C MET A 117 1.08 1.91 -3.61
N ARG A 118 2.39 1.70 -3.80
CA ARG A 118 3.09 0.55 -3.21
C ARG A 118 3.16 0.61 -1.68
N LEU A 119 3.48 1.78 -1.11
CA LEU A 119 3.49 1.96 0.34
C LEU A 119 2.10 1.68 0.94
N LEU A 120 1.05 2.13 0.25
CA LEU A 120 -0.33 1.84 0.61
C LEU A 120 -0.63 0.33 0.59
N GLU A 121 -0.20 -0.39 -0.45
CA GLU A 121 -0.37 -1.84 -0.58
C GLU A 121 0.34 -2.61 0.54
N GLU A 122 1.60 -2.27 0.82
CA GLU A 122 2.39 -2.90 1.87
C GLU A 122 1.71 -2.74 3.23
N LYS A 123 1.26 -1.52 3.51
CA LYS A 123 0.65 -1.18 4.77
C LYS A 123 -0.75 -1.82 4.94
N LEU A 124 -1.53 -1.94 3.87
CA LEU A 124 -2.77 -2.74 3.89
C LEU A 124 -2.51 -4.23 4.12
N THR A 125 -1.44 -4.76 3.55
CA THR A 125 -1.06 -6.16 3.76
C THR A 125 -0.74 -6.42 5.23
N LEU A 126 -0.08 -5.48 5.90
CA LEU A 126 0.18 -5.56 7.35
C LEU A 126 -1.13 -5.51 8.16
N ASP A 127 -2.05 -4.60 7.82
CA ASP A 127 -3.34 -4.49 8.50
C ASP A 127 -4.19 -5.75 8.36
N VAL A 128 -4.23 -6.34 7.15
CA VAL A 128 -4.96 -7.60 6.91
C VAL A 128 -4.41 -8.70 7.82
N ARG A 129 -3.07 -8.83 7.91
CA ARG A 129 -2.44 -9.82 8.81
C ARG A 129 -2.81 -9.59 10.28
N GLN A 130 -2.87 -8.34 10.72
CA GLN A 130 -3.29 -7.98 12.07
C GLN A 130 -4.75 -8.37 12.33
N LEU A 131 -5.64 -8.01 11.41
CA LEU A 131 -7.06 -8.35 11.51
C LEU A 131 -7.30 -9.86 11.47
N GLU A 132 -6.53 -10.61 10.69
CA GLU A 132 -6.60 -12.08 10.65
C GLU A 132 -6.14 -12.73 11.96
N ALA A 133 -5.08 -12.21 12.59
CA ALA A 133 -4.63 -12.69 13.90
C ALA A 133 -5.71 -12.44 14.96
N ARG A 134 -6.27 -11.23 14.98
CA ARG A 134 -7.34 -10.87 15.92
C ARG A 134 -8.63 -11.65 15.67
N SER A 135 -8.96 -11.94 14.41
CA SER A 135 -10.12 -12.76 14.05
C SER A 135 -10.01 -14.18 14.61
N ARG A 136 -8.81 -14.76 14.56
CA ARG A 136 -8.54 -16.06 15.20
C ARG A 136 -8.71 -16.00 16.71
N MET A 137 -8.13 -15.00 17.37
CA MET A 137 -8.26 -14.83 18.83
C MET A 137 -9.72 -14.67 19.27
N ILE A 138 -10.52 -13.86 18.55
CA ILE A 138 -11.94 -13.66 18.87
C ILE A 138 -12.74 -14.96 18.71
N LYS A 139 -12.47 -15.73 17.65
CA LYS A 139 -13.13 -17.03 17.41
C LYS A 139 -12.77 -18.08 18.45
N GLU A 140 -11.51 -18.13 18.86
CA GLU A 140 -11.06 -19.02 19.92
C GLU A 140 -11.72 -18.66 21.26
N LYS A 141 -11.75 -17.35 21.60
CA LYS A 141 -12.41 -16.85 22.81
C LYS A 141 -13.93 -17.10 22.80
N SER A 142 -14.60 -16.94 21.67
CA SER A 142 -16.05 -17.19 21.57
C SER A 142 -16.37 -18.68 21.71
N ALA A 143 -15.55 -19.56 21.12
CA ALA A 143 -15.69 -21.01 21.23
C ALA A 143 -15.54 -21.47 22.69
N LEU A 144 -14.53 -20.93 23.39
CA LEU A 144 -14.36 -21.15 24.83
C LEU A 144 -15.58 -20.66 25.62
N LEU A 145 -16.09 -19.47 25.34
CA LEU A 145 -17.23 -18.91 26.07
C LEU A 145 -18.51 -19.73 25.86
N ASN A 146 -18.75 -20.18 24.63
CA ASN A 146 -19.84 -21.09 24.29
C ASN A 146 -19.68 -22.45 25.00
N GLN A 147 -18.46 -22.96 25.10
CA GLN A 147 -18.17 -24.20 25.82
C GLN A 147 -18.36 -24.04 27.33
N LYS A 148 -17.91 -22.92 27.93
CA LYS A 148 -18.18 -22.56 29.34
C LYS A 148 -19.68 -22.49 29.63
N GLN A 149 -20.46 -21.86 28.75
CA GLN A 149 -21.93 -21.82 28.90
C GLN A 149 -22.56 -23.21 28.89
N LYS A 150 -22.10 -24.11 28.01
CA LYS A 150 -22.55 -25.52 27.97
C LYS A 150 -22.14 -26.31 29.23
N ILE A 151 -20.97 -26.05 29.79
CA ILE A 151 -20.50 -26.71 31.03
C ILE A 151 -21.31 -26.23 32.25
N ASN A 152 -21.60 -24.93 32.33
CA ASN A 152 -22.45 -24.36 33.38
C ASN A 152 -23.89 -24.89 33.34
N SER A 153 -24.30 -25.49 32.22
CA SER A 153 -25.59 -26.19 32.08
C SER A 153 -25.59 -27.67 32.55
N GLY A 154 -24.53 -28.16 33.20
CA GLY A 154 -24.67 -29.25 34.20
C GLY A 154 -23.99 -30.60 33.93
N ASN A 155 -22.73 -30.66 33.47
CA ASN A 155 -22.00 -31.94 33.39
C ASN A 155 -20.55 -31.89 33.96
N PRO A 156 -20.28 -32.50 35.13
CA PRO A 156 -19.01 -32.36 35.86
C PRO A 156 -17.85 -33.22 35.33
N SER A 157 -18.07 -34.14 34.38
CA SER A 157 -16.97 -34.93 33.78
C SER A 157 -16.22 -34.16 32.68
N ILE A 158 -16.82 -33.06 32.18
CA ILE A 158 -16.25 -32.19 31.14
C ILE A 158 -15.30 -31.13 31.74
N THR A 159 -15.37 -30.88 33.06
CA THR A 159 -14.67 -29.77 33.73
C THR A 159 -13.15 -29.96 33.84
N SER A 160 -12.65 -31.18 34.02
CA SER A 160 -11.21 -31.43 34.22
C SER A 160 -10.40 -31.32 32.93
N GLY A 161 -10.88 -31.88 31.82
CA GLY A 161 -10.27 -31.68 30.50
C GLY A 161 -10.40 -30.25 29.99
N PHE A 162 -11.43 -29.51 30.46
CA PHE A 162 -11.63 -28.11 30.11
C PHE A 162 -10.63 -27.18 30.79
N MET A 163 -10.25 -27.41 32.05
CA MET A 163 -9.25 -26.57 32.73
C MET A 163 -7.88 -26.62 32.07
N SER A 164 -7.43 -27.80 31.63
CA SER A 164 -6.17 -27.93 30.88
C SER A 164 -6.24 -27.22 29.52
N TYR A 165 -7.39 -27.29 28.85
CA TYR A 165 -7.59 -26.62 27.56
C TYR A 165 -7.67 -25.10 27.70
N GLU A 166 -8.30 -24.61 28.77
CA GLU A 166 -8.37 -23.18 29.10
C GLU A 166 -6.99 -22.60 29.42
N GLU A 167 -6.16 -23.34 30.16
CA GLU A 167 -4.80 -22.93 30.51
C GLU A 167 -3.87 -22.91 29.29
N GLU A 168 -3.99 -23.89 28.39
CA GLU A 168 -3.26 -23.90 27.12
C GLU A 168 -3.68 -22.75 26.20
N LEU A 169 -4.96 -22.37 26.21
CA LEU A 169 -5.47 -21.27 25.39
C LEU A 169 -5.11 -19.90 25.95
N ASN A 170 -5.15 -19.73 27.28
CA ASN A 170 -4.63 -18.53 27.93
C ASN A 170 -3.13 -18.39 27.66
N PHE A 171 -2.37 -19.48 27.68
CA PHE A 171 -0.96 -19.46 27.29
C PHE A 171 -0.75 -19.01 25.85
N LYS A 172 -1.54 -19.52 24.88
CA LYS A 172 -1.48 -19.08 23.47
C LYS A 172 -1.92 -17.63 23.29
N LEU A 173 -2.89 -17.15 24.09
CA LEU A 173 -3.32 -15.75 24.13
C LEU A 173 -2.21 -14.86 24.67
N ASP A 174 -1.61 -15.22 25.79
CA ASP A 174 -0.49 -14.49 26.39
C ASP A 174 0.74 -14.49 25.46
N GLU A 175 1.00 -15.61 24.76
CA GLU A 175 2.03 -15.69 23.73
C GLU A 175 1.70 -14.80 22.53
N ALA A 176 0.44 -14.77 22.06
CA ALA A 176 0.00 -13.90 20.98
C ALA A 176 0.06 -12.42 21.36
N GLU A 177 -0.36 -12.06 22.57
CA GLU A 177 -0.25 -10.70 23.12
C GLU A 177 1.21 -10.30 23.33
N ALA A 178 2.06 -11.20 23.79
CA ALA A 178 3.50 -10.99 23.90
C ALA A 178 4.13 -10.81 22.51
N LEU A 179 3.74 -11.59 21.51
CA LEU A 179 4.17 -11.43 20.12
C LEU A 179 3.65 -10.12 19.51
N GLU A 180 2.44 -9.69 19.85
CA GLU A 180 1.87 -8.41 19.44
C GLU A 180 2.65 -7.24 20.09
N GLN A 181 3.01 -7.34 21.37
CA GLN A 181 3.87 -6.38 22.06
C GLN A 181 5.31 -6.37 21.51
N LEU A 182 5.85 -7.53 21.15
CA LEU A 182 7.18 -7.65 20.55
C LEU A 182 7.22 -7.08 19.12
N ARG A 183 6.12 -7.23 18.37
CA ARG A 183 5.96 -6.66 17.02
C ARG A 183 5.52 -5.18 17.06
N ASN A 184 4.97 -4.73 18.19
CA ASN A 184 4.79 -3.32 18.55
C ASN A 184 6.08 -2.65 19.04
N LYS A 185 7.25 -3.30 19.00
CA LYS A 185 8.51 -2.58 18.77
C LYS A 185 8.61 -2.29 17.28
N PRO A 186 8.25 -1.09 16.81
CA PRO A 186 8.03 -0.87 15.40
C PRO A 186 9.37 -0.50 14.74
N ALA A 187 9.62 -1.01 13.54
CA ALA A 187 10.01 -0.06 12.49
C ALA A 187 8.78 0.85 12.31
N PRO A 188 8.89 2.19 12.44
CA PRO A 188 7.74 3.03 12.70
C PRO A 188 6.71 2.92 11.57
N ILE A 189 5.51 2.44 11.88
CA ILE A 189 4.32 2.61 11.03
C ILE A 189 4.09 4.13 10.82
N ASP A 190 4.44 4.93 11.83
CA ASP A 190 4.54 6.40 11.74
C ASP A 190 5.53 6.89 10.68
N SER A 191 6.58 6.12 10.34
CA SER A 191 7.53 6.47 9.28
C SER A 191 6.89 6.36 7.91
N ILE A 192 6.06 5.34 7.68
CA ILE A 192 5.36 5.16 6.41
C ILE A 192 4.22 6.18 6.31
N ASP A 193 3.49 6.44 7.39
CA ASP A 193 2.46 7.47 7.43
C ASP A 193 3.07 8.88 7.28
N GLU A 194 4.23 9.16 7.89
CA GLU A 194 5.01 10.39 7.64
C GLU A 194 5.53 10.47 6.20
N GLU A 195 5.98 9.36 5.61
CA GLU A 195 6.49 9.33 4.25
C GLU A 195 5.38 9.52 3.22
N ILE A 196 4.22 8.89 3.43
CA ILE A 196 3.00 9.13 2.67
C ILE A 196 2.57 10.58 2.85
N ALA A 197 2.53 11.10 4.08
CA ALA A 197 2.19 12.49 4.36
C ALA A 197 3.12 13.45 3.62
N LYS A 198 4.45 13.33 3.78
CA LYS A 198 5.47 14.15 3.10
C LYS A 198 5.31 14.11 1.57
N LEU A 199 5.05 12.93 1.00
CA LEU A 199 4.84 12.79 -0.44
C LEU A 199 3.50 13.39 -0.91
N THR A 200 2.48 13.44 -0.04
CA THR A 200 1.20 14.13 -0.35
C THR A 200 1.30 15.66 -0.20
N THR A 201 2.08 16.18 0.76
CA THR A 201 2.28 17.63 0.95
C THR A 201 3.11 18.25 -0.19
N ASN A 202 4.13 17.53 -0.69
CA ASN A 202 4.91 17.99 -1.86
C ASN A 202 4.07 18.09 -3.15
N ARG A 203 2.95 17.37 -3.23
CA ARG A 203 2.02 17.46 -4.36
C ARG A 203 1.14 18.73 -4.31
N SER A 204 0.83 19.24 -3.11
CA SER A 204 0.09 20.50 -2.97
C SER A 204 0.96 21.74 -3.23
N GLU A 205 2.26 21.66 -3.00
CA GLU A 205 3.19 22.78 -3.27
C GLU A 205 3.52 22.87 -4.76
N THR A 206 3.62 21.75 -5.47
CA THR A 206 3.89 21.71 -6.93
C THR A 206 2.67 21.94 -7.82
N SER A 207 1.49 22.20 -7.23
CA SER A 207 0.25 22.51 -7.96
C SER A 207 -0.17 23.99 -7.81
N ASN A 208 0.63 24.80 -7.11
CA ASN A 208 0.41 26.23 -6.88
C ASN A 208 1.64 27.05 -7.34
N GLU A 209 2.14 26.79 -8.54
CA GLU A 209 3.01 27.66 -9.34
C GLU A 209 2.74 27.35 -10.83
#